data_AF-A0ABD0Z5T5-F1
#
_entry.id   AF-A0ABD0Z5T5-F1
#
_cell.length_a   1.000
_cell.length_b   1.000
_cell.length_c   1.000
_cell.angle_alpha   90.00
_cell.angle_beta   90.00
_cell.angle_gamma   90.00
#
_symmetry.space_group_name_H-M   'P 1'
#
loop_
_entity.id
_entity.type
_entity.pdbx_description
1 polymer ?
#
loop_
_entity_poly.entity_id
_entity_poly.type
_entity_poly.pdbx_seq_one_letter_code
_entity_poly.pdbx_strand_id
1 'polypeptide(L)'
;MTMASKLQKWLNLSGRIDLMARRDVVSTRRFLHEGPDTVEELIDRHLAKKEKPLINDDEAEFMNRRRLTSTRREALSLYRDIFRATRFFMWTDSKGILWRDLLRENARKEFEAARFETDPEVITRLLIGGSDAVSSALDKLAEKQREIIEKQRRGDQP
;
A
#
# COMPACT_ATOMS: atom_id res chain seq x y z
N MET A 1 -1.15 12.04 51.56
CA MET A 1 -0.10 12.87 50.93
C MET A 1 1.10 11.95 50.79
N THR A 2 1.57 11.49 49.62
CA THR A 2 1.77 12.05 48.28
C THR A 2 1.83 10.88 47.27
N MET A 3 0.82 10.73 46.41
CA MET A 3 0.84 10.96 44.94
C MET A 3 2.06 10.46 44.14
N ALA A 4 1.81 9.37 43.38
CA ALA A 4 2.18 9.13 41.99
C ALA A 4 3.61 9.48 41.52
N SER A 5 4.53 8.51 41.57
CA SER A 5 5.87 8.64 40.98
C SER A 5 6.24 7.51 39.98
N LYS A 6 5.27 6.81 39.38
CA LYS A 6 5.52 5.72 38.41
C LYS A 6 5.05 5.98 36.97
N LEU A 7 4.71 7.22 36.62
CA LEU A 7 4.26 7.59 35.26
C LEU A 7 5.16 8.65 34.61
N GLN A 8 6.47 8.38 34.48
CA GLN A 8 7.38 9.26 33.71
C GLN A 8 8.34 8.55 32.75
N LYS A 9 8.09 7.29 32.38
CA LYS A 9 8.92 6.58 31.37
C LYS A 9 8.36 6.56 29.95
N TRP A 10 7.28 7.28 29.65
CA TRP A 10 6.65 7.26 28.32
C TRP A 10 6.48 8.62 27.63
N LEU A 11 7.23 9.65 28.06
CA LEU A 11 7.16 10.98 27.42
C LEU A 11 8.42 11.41 26.66
N ASN A 12 9.45 10.56 26.55
CA ASN A 12 10.71 10.92 25.88
C ASN A 12 11.05 10.04 24.66
N LEU A 13 10.08 9.84 23.75
CA LEU A 13 10.35 9.46 22.35
C LEU A 13 9.70 10.42 21.33
N SER A 14 9.10 11.51 21.80
CA SER A 14 8.59 12.62 20.98
C SER A 14 9.71 13.53 20.42
N GLY A 15 10.95 13.35 20.87
CA GLY A 15 12.07 14.23 20.54
C GLY A 15 13.00 13.69 19.46
N ARG A 16 12.50 13.41 18.25
CA ARG A 16 13.32 13.33 17.03
C ARG A 16 12.51 13.35 15.72
N ILE A 17 11.40 14.07 15.74
CA ILE A 17 10.69 14.48 14.52
C ILE A 17 10.87 15.99 14.41
N ASP A 18 12.11 16.44 14.18
CA ASP A 18 12.28 17.74 13.56
C ASP A 18 13.59 17.84 12.78
N LEU A 19 13.49 18.55 11.66
CA LEU A 19 14.54 18.89 10.68
C LEU A 19 15.19 17.75 9.89
N MET A 20 14.40 17.09 9.03
CA MET A 20 14.79 17.16 7.62
C MET A 20 14.02 18.33 7.02
N ALA A 21 14.69 19.47 6.99
CA ALA A 21 14.30 20.64 6.24
C ALA A 21 13.71 20.20 4.90
N ARG A 22 12.57 20.80 4.58
CA ARG A 22 12.01 20.87 3.22
C ARG A 22 13.14 21.25 2.27
N ARG A 23 13.85 20.25 1.74
CA ARG A 23 14.23 20.32 0.35
C ARG A 23 12.93 20.08 -0.36
N ASP A 24 12.44 21.12 -1.01
CA ASP A 24 11.56 21.00 -2.16
C ASP A 24 12.30 20.15 -3.20
N VAL A 25 12.41 18.85 -2.93
CA VAL A 25 12.33 17.87 -3.99
C VAL A 25 10.91 18.05 -4.43
N VAL A 26 10.72 18.97 -5.39
CA VAL A 26 9.66 18.87 -6.37
C VAL A 26 9.72 17.40 -6.74
N SER A 27 8.83 16.62 -6.13
CA SER A 27 8.59 15.27 -6.54
C SER A 27 8.11 15.49 -7.94
N THR A 28 9.05 15.43 -8.89
CA THR A 28 8.76 15.45 -10.29
C THR A 28 7.99 14.15 -10.42
N ARG A 29 6.68 14.26 -10.20
CA ARG A 29 5.69 13.27 -10.49
C ARG A 29 5.85 13.18 -12.00
N ARG A 30 6.81 12.34 -12.42
CA ARG A 30 7.06 12.06 -13.83
C ARG A 30 5.83 11.30 -14.24
N PHE A 31 4.77 12.04 -14.50
CA PHE A 31 3.62 11.58 -15.24
C PHE A 31 4.17 11.26 -16.60
N LEU A 32 4.61 10.02 -16.77
CA LEU A 32 4.97 9.52 -18.10
C LEU A 32 3.71 9.46 -18.99
N HIS A 33 2.51 9.64 -18.42
CA HIS A 33 1.21 9.59 -19.09
C HIS A 33 0.25 10.61 -18.44
N GLU A 34 -0.51 11.32 -19.27
CA GLU A 34 -1.53 12.31 -18.89
C GLU A 34 -2.73 11.62 -18.20
N GLY A 35 -2.95 11.87 -16.90
CA GLY A 35 -4.19 11.49 -16.21
C GLY A 35 -4.01 11.07 -14.74
N PRO A 36 -4.96 11.40 -13.85
CA PRO A 36 -5.00 10.87 -12.49
C PRO A 36 -5.36 9.38 -12.49
N ASP A 37 -4.83 8.60 -11.53
CA ASP A 37 -5.17 7.18 -11.36
C ASP A 37 -6.24 7.06 -10.25
N THR A 38 -7.53 7.23 -10.57
CA THR A 38 -8.60 6.77 -9.67
C THR A 38 -9.00 5.33 -10.01
N VAL A 39 -9.51 4.59 -9.00
CA VAL A 39 -9.98 3.21 -9.18
C VAL A 39 -11.15 3.13 -10.17
N GLU A 40 -11.99 4.17 -10.25
CA GLU A 40 -13.07 4.22 -11.23
C GLU A 40 -12.52 4.36 -12.66
N GLU A 41 -11.50 5.19 -12.87
CA GLU A 41 -10.88 5.38 -14.19
C GLU A 41 -10.04 4.16 -14.63
N LEU A 42 -9.65 3.30 -13.69
CA LEU A 42 -9.04 1.99 -13.96
C LEU A 42 -10.05 0.96 -14.46
N ILE A 43 -11.24 0.91 -13.84
CA ILE A 43 -12.33 0.01 -14.23
C ILE A 43 -12.87 0.38 -15.62
N ASP A 44 -13.07 1.67 -15.88
CA ASP A 44 -13.57 2.18 -17.17
C ASP A 44 -12.62 1.94 -18.35
N ARG A 45 -11.31 1.85 -18.09
CA ARG A 45 -10.30 1.53 -19.13
C ARG A 45 -10.20 0.05 -19.47
N HIS A 46 -10.48 -0.84 -18.51
CA HIS A 46 -10.33 -2.29 -18.68
C HIS A 46 -11.65 -3.00 -19.01
N LEU A 47 -12.80 -2.38 -18.77
CA LEU A 47 -14.08 -2.84 -19.31
C LEU A 47 -14.21 -2.42 -20.79
N ALA A 48 -14.09 -3.39 -21.70
CA ALA A 48 -14.17 -3.16 -23.14
C ALA A 48 -15.51 -2.53 -23.55
N LYS A 49 -15.51 -1.25 -23.94
CA LYS A 49 -16.60 -0.65 -24.71
C LYS A 49 -16.71 -1.41 -26.03
N LYS A 50 -17.81 -2.16 -26.20
CA LYS A 50 -18.18 -2.86 -27.44
C LYS A 50 -18.63 -1.85 -28.49
N GLU A 51 -17.69 -1.09 -29.03
CA GLU A 51 -17.85 -0.53 -30.36
C GLU A 51 -16.69 -1.08 -31.19
N LYS A 52 -16.98 -1.63 -32.36
CA LYS A 52 -15.96 -2.07 -33.32
C LYS A 52 -15.66 -0.87 -34.22
N PRO A 53 -14.51 -0.17 -34.09
CA PRO A 53 -13.93 0.48 -35.25
C PRO A 53 -13.06 -0.55 -35.99
N LEU A 54 -12.89 -0.34 -37.29
CA LEU A 54 -11.81 -0.96 -38.06
C LEU A 54 -10.48 -0.40 -37.52
N ILE A 55 -9.91 -1.02 -36.50
CA ILE A 55 -8.65 -0.60 -35.89
C ILE A 55 -7.51 -1.18 -36.74
N ASN A 56 -6.68 -0.30 -37.27
CA ASN A 56 -5.44 -0.64 -38.00
C ASN A 56 -4.48 -1.39 -37.05
N ASP A 57 -3.66 -2.33 -37.54
CA ASP A 57 -2.79 -3.16 -36.67
C ASP A 57 -1.91 -2.32 -35.71
N ASP A 58 -1.44 -1.15 -36.17
CA ASP A 58 -0.63 -0.21 -35.38
C ASP A 58 -1.36 0.36 -34.15
N GLU A 59 -2.67 0.59 -34.25
CA GLU A 59 -3.49 1.19 -33.19
C GLU A 59 -3.84 0.12 -32.13
N ALA A 60 -4.03 -1.13 -32.56
CA ALA A 60 -4.19 -2.27 -31.64
C ALA A 60 -2.89 -2.54 -30.85
N GLU A 61 -1.72 -2.43 -31.50
CA GLU A 61 -0.42 -2.55 -30.84
C GLU A 61 -0.19 -1.41 -29.82
N PHE A 62 -0.56 -0.17 -30.19
CA PHE A 62 -0.47 0.98 -29.28
C PHE A 62 -1.34 0.80 -28.02
N MET A 63 -2.58 0.31 -28.18
CA MET A 63 -3.47 0.02 -27.07
C MET A 63 -2.96 -1.11 -26.17
N ASN A 64 -2.38 -2.17 -26.75
CA ASN A 64 -1.71 -3.23 -25.98
C ASN A 64 -0.51 -2.70 -25.20
N ARG A 65 0.33 -1.84 -25.81
CA ARG A 65 1.47 -1.21 -25.14
C ARG A 65 1.00 -0.34 -23.97
N ARG A 66 -0.08 0.43 -24.16
CA ARG A 66 -0.67 1.27 -23.12
C ARG A 66 -1.24 0.44 -21.96
N ARG A 67 -1.91 -0.69 -22.22
CA ARG A 67 -2.42 -1.64 -21.20
C ARG A 67 -1.29 -2.32 -20.41
N LEU A 68 -0.20 -2.68 -21.08
CA LEU A 68 0.99 -3.24 -20.41
C LEU A 68 1.65 -2.20 -19.48
N THR A 69 1.62 -0.92 -19.86
CA THR A 69 2.14 0.13 -18.97
C THR A 69 1.24 0.42 -17.77
N SER A 70 -0.09 0.29 -17.90
CA SER A 70 -1.02 0.49 -16.76
C SER A 70 -0.91 -0.64 -15.74
N THR A 71 -0.97 -1.90 -16.19
CA THR A 71 -0.85 -3.09 -15.31
C THR A 71 0.48 -3.13 -14.54
N ARG A 72 1.59 -2.84 -15.21
CA ARG A 72 2.91 -2.71 -14.56
C ARG A 72 2.96 -1.58 -13.54
N ARG A 73 2.33 -0.44 -13.85
CA ARG A 73 2.28 0.72 -12.95
C ARG A 73 1.47 0.40 -11.69
N GLU A 74 0.32 -0.25 -11.85
CA GLU A 74 -0.54 -0.69 -10.76
C GLU A 74 0.17 -1.69 -9.85
N ALA A 75 0.83 -2.71 -10.43
CA ALA A 75 1.65 -3.65 -9.68
C ALA A 75 2.74 -2.95 -8.85
N LEU A 76 3.46 -2.01 -9.45
CA LEU A 76 4.47 -1.23 -8.74
C LEU A 76 3.88 -0.30 -7.67
N SER A 77 2.68 0.25 -7.89
CA SER A 77 1.99 1.04 -6.88
C SER A 77 1.63 0.18 -5.68
N LEU A 78 0.98 -0.95 -5.92
CA LEU A 78 0.61 -1.92 -4.88
C LEU A 78 1.83 -2.40 -4.09
N TYR A 79 2.93 -2.73 -4.77
CA TYR A 79 4.18 -3.11 -4.11
C TYR A 79 4.69 -2.01 -3.15
N ARG A 80 4.62 -0.74 -3.57
CA ARG A 80 5.00 0.40 -2.73
C ARG A 80 4.02 0.59 -1.57
N ASP A 81 2.73 0.35 -1.79
CA ASP A 81 1.69 0.44 -0.76
C ASP A 81 1.87 -0.62 0.32
N ILE A 82 2.20 -1.86 -0.06
CA ILE A 82 2.62 -2.90 0.88
C ILE A 82 3.83 -2.44 1.70
N PHE A 83 4.85 -1.86 1.05
CA PHE A 83 6.04 -1.37 1.75
C PHE A 83 5.76 -0.19 2.69
N ARG A 84 4.76 0.65 2.39
CA ARG A 84 4.28 1.70 3.27
C ARG A 84 3.49 1.10 4.45
N ALA A 85 2.57 0.19 4.18
CA ALA A 85 1.74 -0.47 5.18
C ALA A 85 2.59 -1.24 6.20
N THR A 86 3.56 -2.03 5.74
CA THR A 86 4.48 -2.80 6.61
C THR A 86 5.28 -1.95 7.59
N ARG A 87 5.39 -0.63 7.39
CA ARG A 87 6.05 0.26 8.36
C ARG A 87 5.35 0.28 9.71
N PHE A 88 4.03 0.10 9.73
CA PHE A 88 3.24 0.09 10.96
C PHE A 88 3.39 -1.22 11.76
N PHE A 89 3.89 -2.28 11.13
CA PHE A 89 4.05 -3.62 11.73
C PHE A 89 5.40 -3.75 12.46
N MET A 90 5.56 -3.00 13.56
CA MET A 90 6.82 -2.89 14.31
C MET A 90 7.02 -3.94 15.42
N TRP A 91 6.13 -4.91 15.54
CA TRP A 91 6.22 -5.96 16.56
C TRP A 91 6.93 -7.20 16.03
N THR A 92 7.47 -8.02 16.95
CA THR A 92 8.12 -9.28 16.63
C THR A 92 7.13 -10.44 16.67
N ASP A 93 7.37 -11.44 15.84
CA ASP A 93 6.71 -12.74 15.90
C ASP A 93 7.23 -13.56 17.10
N SER A 94 6.55 -14.66 17.41
CA SER A 94 6.95 -15.70 18.35
C SER A 94 8.41 -16.16 18.21
N LYS A 95 8.94 -16.14 16.97
CA LYS A 95 10.33 -16.48 16.64
C LYS A 95 11.32 -15.31 16.82
N GLY A 96 10.85 -14.14 17.23
CA GLY A 96 11.65 -12.92 17.38
C GLY A 96 11.87 -12.13 16.08
N ILE A 97 11.30 -12.55 14.95
CA ILE A 97 11.44 -11.86 13.66
C ILE A 97 10.46 -10.68 13.58
N LEU A 98 10.90 -9.53 13.08
CA LEU A 98 10.03 -8.38 12.88
C LEU A 98 8.99 -8.65 11.79
N TRP A 99 7.71 -8.45 12.09
CA TRP A 99 6.62 -8.67 11.13
C TRP A 99 6.78 -7.87 9.85
N ARG A 100 7.29 -6.63 9.95
CA ARG A 100 7.66 -5.81 8.79
C ARG A 100 8.55 -6.56 7.79
N ASP A 101 9.60 -7.21 8.27
CA ASP A 101 10.61 -7.81 7.39
C ASP A 101 10.08 -9.09 6.76
N LEU A 102 9.35 -9.90 7.54
CA LEU A 102 8.65 -11.08 7.05
C LEU A 102 7.64 -10.72 5.95
N LEU A 103 6.82 -9.69 6.17
CA LEU A 103 5.82 -9.24 5.18
C LEU A 103 6.47 -8.69 3.91
N ARG A 104 7.61 -8.00 4.02
CA ARG A 104 8.37 -7.52 2.86
C ARG A 104 9.00 -8.65 2.06
N GLU A 105 9.54 -9.65 2.75
CA GLU A 105 10.11 -10.83 2.10
C GLU A 105 9.03 -11.62 1.38
N ASN A 106 7.88 -11.85 2.03
CA ASN A 106 6.74 -12.51 1.42
C ASN A 106 6.24 -11.73 0.20
N ALA A 107 6.04 -10.42 0.32
CA ALA A 107 5.64 -9.60 -0.82
C ALA A 107 6.64 -9.70 -1.98
N ARG A 108 7.95 -9.70 -1.71
CA ARG A 108 8.95 -9.89 -2.77
C ARG A 108 8.81 -11.26 -3.45
N LYS A 109 8.60 -12.33 -2.66
CA LYS A 109 8.41 -13.69 -3.20
C LYS A 109 7.18 -13.77 -4.10
N GLU A 110 6.05 -13.23 -3.66
CA GLU A 110 4.79 -13.21 -4.45
C GLU A 110 4.97 -12.44 -5.77
N PHE A 111 5.60 -11.26 -5.72
CA PHE A 111 5.82 -10.45 -6.93
C PHE A 111 6.82 -11.07 -7.90
N GLU A 112 7.87 -11.74 -7.41
CA GLU A 112 8.80 -12.47 -8.29
C GLU A 112 8.15 -13.73 -8.89
N ALA A 113 7.29 -14.42 -8.14
CA ALA A 113 6.54 -15.56 -8.66
C ALA A 113 5.59 -15.17 -9.80
N ALA A 114 4.93 -14.01 -9.69
CA ALA A 114 4.03 -13.49 -10.72
C ALA A 114 4.73 -12.67 -11.83
N ARG A 115 6.06 -12.57 -11.82
CA ARG A 115 6.82 -11.65 -12.69
C ARG A 115 6.60 -11.87 -14.18
N PHE A 116 6.41 -13.13 -14.59
CA PHE A 116 6.24 -13.53 -15.98
C PHE A 116 4.78 -13.83 -16.33
N GLU A 117 3.85 -13.51 -15.43
CA GLU A 117 2.43 -13.66 -15.72
C GLU A 117 2.05 -12.73 -16.88
N THR A 118 1.37 -13.28 -17.87
CA THR A 118 1.03 -12.59 -19.12
C THR A 118 -0.48 -12.54 -19.32
N ASP A 119 -1.25 -13.40 -18.62
CA ASP A 119 -2.71 -13.38 -18.70
C ASP A 119 -3.27 -12.12 -17.99
N PRO A 120 -3.95 -11.22 -18.74
CA PRO A 120 -4.50 -9.99 -18.17
C PRO A 120 -5.53 -10.26 -17.06
N GLU A 121 -6.28 -11.37 -17.13
CA GLU A 121 -7.27 -11.68 -16.10
C GLU A 121 -6.61 -12.10 -14.78
N VAL A 122 -5.54 -12.88 -14.87
CA VAL A 122 -4.78 -13.32 -13.70
C VAL A 122 -4.09 -12.12 -13.05
N ILE A 123 -3.45 -11.26 -13.84
CA ILE A 123 -2.83 -10.02 -13.35
C ILE A 123 -3.87 -9.16 -12.62
N THR A 124 -5.04 -8.95 -13.23
CA THR A 124 -6.09 -8.13 -12.64
C THR A 124 -6.58 -8.71 -11.31
N ARG A 125 -6.79 -10.04 -11.24
CA ARG A 125 -7.18 -10.73 -10.00
C ARG A 125 -6.12 -10.58 -8.90
N LEU A 126 -4.84 -10.70 -9.25
CA LEU A 126 -3.73 -10.51 -8.31
C LEU A 126 -3.68 -9.08 -7.77
N LEU A 127 -3.87 -8.08 -8.64
CA LEU A 127 -3.85 -6.67 -8.25
C LEU A 127 -5.02 -6.30 -7.33
N ILE A 128 -6.24 -6.71 -7.67
CA ILE A 128 -7.42 -6.47 -6.86
C ILE A 128 -7.30 -7.20 -5.51
N GLY A 129 -7.01 -8.51 -5.54
CA GLY A 129 -6.89 -9.31 -4.34
C GLY A 129 -5.78 -8.82 -3.40
N GLY A 130 -4.63 -8.41 -3.97
CA GLY A 130 -3.54 -7.82 -3.19
C GLY A 130 -3.92 -6.48 -2.56
N SER A 131 -4.65 -5.62 -3.30
CA SER A 131 -5.13 -4.33 -2.79
C SER A 131 -6.13 -4.50 -1.64
N ASP A 132 -7.08 -5.41 -1.80
CA ASP A 132 -8.09 -5.72 -0.77
C ASP A 132 -7.44 -6.32 0.49
N ALA A 133 -6.44 -7.18 0.32
CA ALA A 133 -5.68 -7.75 1.43
C ALA A 133 -4.92 -6.67 2.23
N VAL A 134 -4.29 -5.72 1.54
CA VAL A 134 -3.59 -4.60 2.19
C VAL A 134 -4.57 -3.70 2.95
N SER A 135 -5.68 -3.32 2.33
CA SER A 135 -6.72 -2.51 2.97
C SER A 135 -7.28 -3.21 4.21
N SER A 136 -7.65 -4.48 4.08
CA SER A 136 -8.15 -5.29 5.20
C SER A 136 -7.14 -5.42 6.35
N ALA A 137 -5.85 -5.52 6.05
CA ALA A 137 -4.81 -5.58 7.06
C ALA A 137 -4.63 -4.25 7.80
N LEU A 138 -4.74 -3.13 7.09
CA LEU A 138 -4.69 -1.79 7.69
C LEU A 138 -5.93 -1.49 8.54
N ASP A 139 -7.11 -1.92 8.10
CA ASP A 139 -8.35 -1.74 8.86
C ASP A 139 -8.29 -2.51 10.19
N LYS A 140 -7.88 -3.79 10.15
CA LYS A 140 -7.67 -4.60 11.36
C LYS A 140 -6.65 -3.99 12.29
N LEU A 141 -5.57 -3.42 11.74
CA LEU A 141 -4.58 -2.70 12.54
C LEU A 141 -5.21 -1.48 13.22
N ALA A 142 -5.95 -0.67 12.48
CA ALA A 142 -6.61 0.53 13.00
C ALA A 142 -7.63 0.20 14.09
N GLU A 143 -8.43 -0.86 13.91
CA GLU A 143 -9.35 -1.37 14.92
C GLU A 143 -8.62 -1.75 16.21
N LYS A 144 -7.51 -2.49 16.10
CA LYS A 144 -6.72 -2.87 17.27
C LYS A 144 -6.09 -1.68 17.98
N GLN A 145 -5.65 -0.66 17.24
CA GLN A 145 -5.19 0.59 17.86
C GLN A 145 -6.32 1.30 18.62
N ARG A 146 -7.53 1.36 18.06
CA ARG A 146 -8.70 1.95 18.74
C ARG A 146 -9.06 1.19 20.03
N GLU A 147 -9.10 -0.15 19.97
CA GLU A 147 -9.37 -0.99 21.14
C GLU A 147 -8.37 -0.75 22.28
N ILE A 148 -7.07 -0.60 21.96
CA ILE A 148 -6.04 -0.34 22.96
C ILE A 148 -6.24 1.03 23.63
N ILE A 149 -6.53 2.06 22.85
CA ILE A 149 -6.79 3.42 23.34
C ILE A 149 -8.05 3.44 24.23
N GLU A 150 -9.13 2.76 23.82
CA GLU A 150 -10.36 2.67 24.62
C GLU A 150 -10.15 1.91 25.94
N LYS A 151 -9.38 0.83 25.92
CA LYS A 151 -9.01 0.09 27.14
C LYS A 151 -8.19 0.95 28.10
N GLN A 152 -7.24 1.72 27.58
CA GLN A 152 -6.47 2.67 28.39
C GLN A 152 -7.39 3.73 29.03
N ARG A 153 -8.34 4.30 28.27
CA ARG A 153 -9.30 5.28 28.80
C ARG A 153 -10.23 4.71 29.89
N ARG A 154 -10.66 3.45 29.75
CA ARG A 154 -11.51 2.79 30.76
C ARG A 154 -10.73 2.39 32.01
N GLY A 155 -9.45 2.05 31.88
CA GLY A 155 -8.58 1.70 33.02
C GLY A 155 -8.13 2.90 33.85
N ASP A 156 -8.21 4.11 33.31
CA ASP A 156 -7.87 5.38 33.99
C ASP A 156 -9.09 6.06 34.65
N GLN A 157 -10.29 5.47 34.59
CA GLN A 157 -11.44 5.94 35.37
C GLN A 157 -11.36 5.37 36.80
N PRO A 158 -11.22 6.23 37.84
CA PRO A 158 -11.12 5.82 39.24
C PRO A 158 -12.42 5.20 39.78
#